data_AF-A0A2T3W508-F1
#
_entry.id   AF-A0A2T3W508-F1
#
_cell.length_a   1.000
_cell.length_b   1.000
_cell.length_c   1.000
_cell.angle_alpha   90.00
_cell.angle_beta   90.00
_cell.angle_gamma   90.00
#
_symmetry.space_group_name_H-M   'P 1'
#
loop_
_entity.id
_entity.type
_entity.pdbx_description
1 polymer ?
#
loop_
_entity_poly.entity_id
_entity_poly.type
_entity_poly.pdbx_seq_one_letter_code
_entity_poly.pdbx_strand_id
1 'polypeptide(L)'
;MTVENSSSAWIDYRQAFTRMADELHGNPHFTVERFELGDALSAADIQALETETGYALTADLRAFYGQMNGVRLKWFLNPDLSEQERQAFFLSSPEMDVENRSDAFASAAIHILPLREVLTRPWGDEVYYDPELGFHGQALSEEDFHQSMRPFDLFSEYRACILAFTRKKDPAVFLLDDHYGIWDESKGTDVRSYLNFILATKGQSDARKRWLYEYEGYQQRVSF
;
A
#
# COMPACT_ATOMS: atom_id res chain seq x y z
N MET A 1 -27.55 6.79 -23.81
CA MET A 1 -27.44 7.07 -22.37
C MET A 1 -25.97 7.40 -22.14
N THR A 2 -25.64 8.68 -22.22
CA THR A 2 -24.28 9.21 -22.14
C THR A 2 -23.91 9.23 -20.66
N VAL A 3 -22.98 8.37 -20.26
CA VAL A 3 -22.43 8.40 -18.90
C VAL A 3 -21.59 9.67 -18.80
N GLU A 4 -22.08 10.61 -18.00
CA GLU A 4 -21.37 11.84 -17.69
C GLU A 4 -20.03 11.51 -17.06
N ASN A 5 -18.96 11.96 -17.71
CA ASN A 5 -17.61 11.98 -17.17
C ASN A 5 -17.60 12.97 -15.98
N SER A 6 -18.01 12.48 -14.81
CA SER A 6 -17.72 13.14 -13.55
C SER A 6 -16.20 13.22 -13.43
N SER A 7 -15.64 14.39 -13.69
CA SER A 7 -14.23 14.67 -13.43
C SER A 7 -14.02 14.57 -11.92
N SER A 8 -13.67 13.38 -11.42
CA SER A 8 -13.23 13.26 -10.03
C SER A 8 -11.99 14.13 -9.92
N ALA A 9 -12.04 15.20 -9.13
CA ALA A 9 -10.86 15.99 -8.83
C ALA A 9 -9.78 15.04 -8.32
N TRP A 10 -8.62 15.04 -8.98
CA TRP A 10 -7.48 14.24 -8.55
C TRP A 10 -7.08 14.65 -7.13
N ILE A 11 -6.86 13.67 -6.27
CA ILE A 11 -6.37 13.92 -4.91
C ILE A 11 -4.92 14.40 -5.01
N ASP A 12 -4.60 15.49 -4.31
CA ASP A 12 -3.22 15.90 -4.05
C ASP A 12 -2.67 15.00 -2.92
N TYR A 13 -2.14 13.84 -3.32
CA TYR A 13 -1.55 12.87 -2.42
C TYR A 13 -0.38 13.47 -1.66
N ARG A 14 0.50 14.26 -2.31
CA ARG A 14 1.63 14.89 -1.60
C ARG A 14 1.15 15.74 -0.43
N GLN A 15 0.14 16.59 -0.66
CA GLN A 15 -0.47 17.39 0.41
C GLN A 15 -1.18 16.51 1.44
N ALA A 16 -1.89 15.47 1.03
CA ALA A 16 -2.60 14.57 1.93
C ALA A 16 -1.66 13.81 2.89
N PHE A 17 -0.55 13.26 2.39
CA PHE A 17 0.46 12.60 3.24
C PHE A 17 1.16 13.60 4.15
N THR A 18 1.46 14.81 3.66
CA THR A 18 2.04 15.88 4.49
C THR A 18 1.11 16.23 5.65
N ARG A 19 -0.18 16.47 5.37
CA ARG A 19 -1.17 16.77 6.41
C ARG A 19 -1.30 15.65 7.43
N MET A 20 -1.35 14.40 6.98
CA MET A 20 -1.40 13.25 7.87
C MET A 20 -0.17 13.18 8.79
N ALA A 21 1.03 13.45 8.27
CA ALA A 21 2.25 13.51 9.07
C ALA A 21 2.24 14.68 10.07
N ASP A 22 1.73 15.85 9.67
CA ASP A 22 1.58 17.01 10.55
C ASP A 22 0.57 16.74 11.67
N GLU A 23 -0.55 16.07 11.37
CA GLU A 23 -1.53 15.62 12.37
C GLU A 23 -0.92 14.64 13.38
N LEU A 24 -0.07 13.71 12.90
CA LEU A 24 0.65 12.78 13.77
C LEU A 24 1.68 13.49 14.65
N HIS A 25 2.47 14.41 14.09
CA HIS A 25 3.44 15.22 14.85
C HIS A 25 2.78 16.12 15.88
N GLY A 26 1.61 16.68 15.55
CA GLY A 26 0.86 17.58 16.43
C GLY A 26 0.12 16.87 17.58
N ASN A 27 0.05 15.53 17.56
CA ASN A 27 -0.66 14.76 18.56
C ASN A 27 0.30 14.19 19.62
N PRO A 28 0.15 14.55 20.91
CA PRO A 28 1.07 14.11 21.95
C PRO A 28 1.07 12.59 22.20
N HIS A 29 0.06 11.87 21.71
CA HIS A 29 0.00 10.41 21.85
C HIS A 29 0.90 9.66 20.87
N PHE A 30 1.46 10.32 19.85
CA PHE A 30 2.25 9.64 18.83
C PHE A 30 3.68 10.16 18.77
N THR A 31 4.57 9.28 18.33
CA THR A 31 5.93 9.63 17.93
C THR A 31 6.08 9.24 16.47
N VAL A 32 6.44 10.20 15.63
CA VAL A 32 6.82 9.95 14.23
C VAL A 32 8.32 9.71 14.20
N GLU A 33 8.71 8.49 13.84
CA GLU A 33 10.12 8.09 13.73
C GLU A 33 10.73 8.56 12.41
N ARG A 34 9.95 8.47 11.33
CA ARG A 34 10.37 8.83 9.98
C ARG A 34 9.20 9.36 9.18
N PHE A 35 9.44 10.44 8.45
CA PHE A 35 8.55 10.89 7.37
C PHE A 35 9.39 11.47 6.22
N GLU A 36 9.32 10.83 5.06
CA GLU A 36 10.07 11.20 3.86
C GLU A 36 9.16 11.07 2.64
N LEU A 37 9.19 12.06 1.74
CA LEU A 37 8.50 12.04 0.45
C LEU A 37 9.54 12.11 -0.67
N GLY A 38 9.47 11.19 -1.63
CA GLY A 38 10.33 11.24 -2.81
C GLY A 38 9.97 12.40 -3.73
N ASP A 39 10.94 12.93 -4.47
CA ASP A 39 10.70 13.99 -5.46
C ASP A 39 9.71 13.53 -6.54
N ALA A 40 8.90 14.44 -7.08
CA ALA A 40 7.98 14.13 -8.17
C ALA A 40 8.74 13.66 -9.43
N LEU A 41 8.20 12.66 -10.12
CA LEU A 41 8.69 12.30 -11.46
C LEU A 41 8.02 13.13 -12.54
N SER A 42 8.76 13.47 -13.59
CA SER A 42 8.14 14.05 -14.78
C SER A 42 7.37 12.97 -15.55
N ALA A 43 6.40 13.39 -16.36
CA ALA A 43 5.68 12.47 -17.26
C ALA A 43 6.64 11.75 -18.23
N ALA A 44 7.74 12.41 -18.63
CA ALA A 44 8.75 11.82 -19.49
C ALA A 44 9.54 10.71 -18.78
N ASP A 45 9.91 10.91 -17.51
CA ASP A 45 10.63 9.90 -16.72
C ASP A 45 9.76 8.67 -16.48
N ILE A 46 8.47 8.88 -16.17
CA ILE A 46 7.49 7.79 -16.01
C ILE A 46 7.37 7.01 -17.34
N GLN A 47 7.16 7.71 -18.46
CA GLN A 47 7.03 7.06 -19.77
C GLN A 47 8.30 6.30 -20.18
N ALA A 48 9.49 6.81 -19.83
CA ALA A 48 10.76 6.14 -20.06
C ALA A 48 10.83 4.80 -19.29
N LEU A 49 10.41 4.78 -18.02
CA LEU A 49 10.36 3.56 -17.20
C LEU A 49 9.35 2.53 -17.72
N GLU A 50 8.17 2.98 -18.17
CA GLU A 50 7.17 2.10 -18.80
C GLU A 50 7.73 1.45 -20.09
N THR A 51 8.47 2.23 -20.88
CA THR A 51 9.11 1.75 -22.11
C THR A 51 10.25 0.78 -21.82
N GLU A 52 11.08 1.09 -20.81
CA GLU A 52 12.22 0.27 -20.37
C GLU A 52 11.76 -1.11 -19.88
N THR A 53 10.70 -1.16 -19.08
CA THR A 53 10.27 -2.38 -18.36
C THR A 53 9.14 -3.13 -19.05
N GLY A 54 8.41 -2.47 -19.95
CA GLY A 54 7.22 -2.96 -20.62
C GLY A 54 5.96 -2.98 -19.75
N TYR A 55 6.02 -2.43 -18.53
CA TYR A 55 4.85 -2.28 -17.66
C TYR A 55 4.08 -1.02 -18.01
N ALA A 56 2.76 -1.13 -18.11
CA ALA A 56 1.85 0.00 -18.26
C ALA A 56 1.18 0.32 -16.92
N LEU A 57 1.40 1.54 -16.45
CA LEU A 57 0.78 2.08 -15.25
C LEU A 57 -0.66 2.51 -15.51
N THR A 58 -1.49 2.52 -14.47
CA THR A 58 -2.80 3.18 -14.52
C THR A 58 -2.65 4.70 -14.45
N ALA A 59 -3.72 5.44 -14.76
CA ALA A 59 -3.73 6.89 -14.58
C ALA A 59 -3.47 7.29 -13.11
N ASP A 60 -4.00 6.52 -12.16
CA ASP A 60 -3.80 6.76 -10.72
C ASP A 60 -2.34 6.59 -10.29
N LEU A 61 -1.64 5.54 -10.75
CA LEU A 61 -0.21 5.37 -10.46
C LEU A 61 0.62 6.49 -11.07
N ARG A 62 0.37 6.86 -12.33
CA ARG A 62 1.07 7.99 -12.95
C ARG A 62 0.83 9.29 -12.18
N ALA A 63 -0.41 9.54 -11.75
CA ALA A 63 -0.75 10.72 -10.97
C ALA A 63 -0.05 10.73 -9.60
N PHE A 64 0.01 9.60 -8.90
CA PHE A 64 0.72 9.46 -7.63
C PHE A 64 2.23 9.73 -7.81
N TYR A 65 2.90 9.03 -8.73
CA TYR A 65 4.33 9.18 -8.96
C TYR A 65 4.71 10.55 -9.56
N GLY A 66 3.79 11.18 -10.27
CA GLY A 66 3.93 12.57 -10.75
C GLY A 66 3.83 13.62 -9.64
N GLN A 67 3.37 13.26 -8.44
CA GLN A 67 3.36 14.14 -7.27
C GLN A 67 4.51 13.83 -6.30
N MET A 68 4.90 12.55 -6.18
CA MET A 68 6.02 12.11 -5.35
C MET A 68 6.49 10.70 -5.72
N ASN A 69 7.80 10.48 -5.73
CA ASN A 69 8.39 9.19 -6.07
C ASN A 69 8.56 8.26 -4.86
N GLY A 70 7.42 7.88 -4.27
CA GLY A 70 7.36 7.06 -3.06
C GLY A 70 7.20 7.88 -1.78
N VAL A 71 6.88 7.18 -0.68
CA VAL A 71 6.69 7.75 0.65
C VAL A 71 7.17 6.76 1.69
N ARG A 72 7.85 7.27 2.72
CA ARG A 72 8.20 6.52 3.93
C ARG A 72 7.62 7.24 5.14
N LEU A 73 6.78 6.55 5.88
CA LEU A 73 6.23 7.01 7.15
C LEU A 73 6.33 5.85 8.14
N LYS A 74 6.86 6.13 9.33
CA LYS A 74 6.82 5.20 10.46
C LYS A 74 6.49 5.99 11.72
N TRP A 75 5.49 5.53 12.46
CA TRP A 75 5.06 6.14 13.70
C TRP A 75 4.54 5.08 14.67
N PHE A 76 4.52 5.42 15.96
CA PHE A 76 4.07 4.54 17.03
C PHE A 76 3.48 5.34 18.19
N LEU A 77 2.86 4.66 19.15
CA LEU A 77 2.35 5.29 20.36
C LEU A 77 3.52 5.82 21.20
N ASN A 78 3.43 7.09 21.63
CA ASN A 78 4.49 7.77 22.34
C ASN A 78 4.92 6.96 23.60
N PRO A 79 6.21 6.55 23.68
CA PRO A 79 6.70 5.68 24.74
C PRO A 79 6.75 6.37 26.10
N ASP A 80 6.65 7.70 26.15
CA ASP A 80 6.66 8.48 27.38
C ASP A 80 5.26 8.63 28.01
N LEU A 81 4.20 8.15 27.35
CA LEU A 81 2.86 8.13 27.95
C LEU A 81 2.83 7.23 29.18
N SER A 82 2.21 7.72 30.26
CA SER A 82 1.89 6.93 31.45
C SER A 82 0.91 5.80 31.13
N GLU A 83 0.88 4.76 31.96
CA GLU A 83 -0.06 3.65 31.80
C GLU A 83 -1.52 4.12 31.77
N GLN A 84 -1.87 5.11 32.61
CA GLN A 84 -3.20 5.70 32.65
C GLN A 84 -3.56 6.41 31.34
N GLU A 85 -2.64 7.20 30.78
CA GLU A 85 -2.84 7.88 29.49
C GLU A 85 -3.00 6.88 28.35
N ARG A 86 -2.20 5.81 28.33
CA ARG A 86 -2.33 4.73 27.33
C ARG A 86 -3.68 4.03 27.42
N GLN A 87 -4.09 3.67 28.64
CA GLN A 87 -5.39 3.03 28.85
C GLN A 87 -6.54 3.95 28.40
N ALA A 88 -6.47 5.24 28.75
CA ALA A 88 -7.45 6.22 28.32
C ALA A 88 -7.49 6.35 26.79
N PHE A 89 -6.32 6.36 26.13
CA PHE A 89 -6.22 6.40 24.67
C PHE A 89 -6.90 5.20 24.00
N PHE A 90 -6.60 3.98 24.42
CA PHE A 90 -7.21 2.77 23.83
C PHE A 90 -8.71 2.66 24.12
N LEU A 91 -9.19 3.21 25.24
CA LEU A 91 -10.62 3.31 25.51
C LEU A 91 -11.31 4.34 24.58
N SER A 92 -10.64 5.44 24.26
CA SER A 92 -11.19 6.46 23.36
C SER A 92 -11.06 6.14 21.87
N SER A 93 -10.08 5.30 21.52
CA SER A 93 -9.72 4.95 20.14
C SER A 93 -9.56 3.42 19.98
N PRO A 94 -10.63 2.64 20.24
CA PRO A 94 -10.55 1.17 20.26
C PRO A 94 -10.22 0.54 18.89
N GLU A 95 -10.36 1.30 17.81
CA GLU A 95 -10.03 0.87 16.45
C GLU A 95 -8.54 0.97 16.11
N MET A 96 -7.78 1.73 16.90
CA MET A 96 -6.35 1.96 16.69
C MET A 96 -5.56 0.75 17.18
N ASP A 97 -4.95 0.05 16.23
CA ASP A 97 -4.06 -1.08 16.52
C ASP A 97 -2.62 -0.57 16.47
N VAL A 98 -2.12 -0.10 17.62
CA VAL A 98 -0.81 0.55 17.74
C VAL A 98 0.01 -0.06 18.87
N GLU A 99 1.13 -0.68 18.51
CA GLU A 99 2.09 -1.21 19.47
C GLU A 99 2.89 -0.11 20.15
N ASN A 100 3.36 -0.44 21.36
CA ASN A 100 3.99 0.48 22.31
C ASN A 100 5.49 0.70 22.06
N ARG A 101 6.07 0.24 20.94
CA ARG A 101 7.52 0.23 20.68
C ARG A 101 7.84 0.35 19.19
N SER A 102 9.05 0.82 18.88
CA SER A 102 9.60 0.91 17.51
C SER A 102 10.02 -0.46 16.94
N ASP A 103 9.40 -1.56 17.39
CA ASP A 103 9.79 -2.90 16.96
C ASP A 103 9.68 -3.06 15.43
N ALA A 104 10.38 -4.06 14.89
CA ALA A 104 10.32 -4.42 13.47
C ALA A 104 8.88 -4.75 13.02
N PHE A 105 7.97 -4.96 13.97
CA PHE A 105 6.54 -5.21 13.79
C PHE A 105 5.67 -3.96 13.86
N ALA A 106 6.26 -2.76 13.81
CA ALA A 106 5.59 -1.47 13.95
C ALA A 106 4.19 -1.47 13.33
N SER A 107 3.18 -1.27 14.19
CA SER A 107 1.78 -1.46 13.80
C SER A 107 1.29 -0.41 12.80
N ALA A 108 2.03 0.68 12.58
CA ALA A 108 1.71 1.69 11.60
C ALA A 108 2.92 2.21 10.82
N ALA A 109 2.96 1.84 9.54
CA ALA A 109 3.98 2.26 8.61
C ALA A 109 3.43 2.33 7.17
N ILE A 110 4.12 3.12 6.37
CA ILE A 110 3.94 3.23 4.92
C ILE A 110 5.34 3.27 4.34
N HIS A 111 5.63 2.39 3.40
CA HIS A 111 6.87 2.38 2.65
C HIS A 111 6.56 2.08 1.19
N ILE A 112 5.93 3.04 0.53
CA ILE A 112 5.73 3.00 -0.91
C ILE A 112 7.06 3.28 -1.60
N LEU A 113 7.54 2.30 -2.36
CA LEU A 113 8.84 2.36 -3.02
C LEU A 113 8.88 3.40 -4.17
N PRO A 114 10.08 3.90 -4.52
CA PRO A 114 10.28 4.63 -5.77
C PRO A 114 9.87 3.78 -6.99
N LEU A 115 9.31 4.42 -8.03
CA LEU A 115 8.75 3.73 -9.19
C LEU A 115 9.75 2.81 -9.90
N ARG A 116 11.01 3.24 -10.00
CA ARG A 116 12.06 2.40 -10.60
C ARG A 116 12.20 1.09 -9.83
N GLU A 117 12.29 1.14 -8.51
CA GLU A 117 12.37 -0.06 -7.67
C GLU A 117 11.11 -0.93 -7.84
N VAL A 118 9.92 -0.32 -7.85
CA VAL A 118 8.66 -1.03 -8.11
C VAL A 118 8.71 -1.80 -9.42
N LEU A 119 9.18 -1.22 -10.51
CA LEU A 119 9.09 -1.86 -11.83
C LEU A 119 10.26 -2.82 -12.14
N THR A 120 11.45 -2.57 -11.59
CA THR A 120 12.66 -3.35 -11.92
C THR A 120 13.00 -4.42 -10.90
N ARG A 121 12.51 -4.34 -9.66
CA ARG A 121 12.81 -5.35 -8.63
C ARG A 121 11.91 -6.58 -8.79
N PRO A 122 12.47 -7.79 -8.97
CA PRO A 122 11.70 -9.01 -8.85
C PRO A 122 11.27 -9.23 -7.39
N TRP A 123 10.08 -9.78 -7.19
CA TRP A 123 9.55 -10.12 -5.86
C TRP A 123 8.98 -11.54 -5.79
N GLY A 124 8.63 -12.14 -6.93
CA GLY A 124 7.92 -13.41 -6.94
C GLY A 124 8.74 -14.63 -6.57
N ASP A 125 10.05 -14.62 -6.78
CA ASP A 125 10.89 -15.83 -6.68
C ASP A 125 10.86 -16.50 -5.29
N GLU A 126 10.54 -15.76 -4.24
CA GLU A 126 10.44 -16.27 -2.86
C GLU A 126 9.00 -16.60 -2.43
N VAL A 127 8.01 -16.25 -3.25
CA VAL A 127 6.59 -16.47 -2.98
C VAL A 127 6.19 -17.82 -3.58
N TYR A 128 5.87 -18.78 -2.70
CA TYR A 128 5.37 -20.08 -3.11
C TYR A 128 4.04 -19.93 -3.85
N TYR A 129 3.93 -20.52 -5.04
CA TYR A 129 2.73 -20.53 -5.85
C TYR A 129 2.28 -21.97 -6.12
N ASP A 130 1.02 -22.26 -5.82
CA ASP A 130 0.36 -23.49 -6.25
C ASP A 130 -0.62 -23.15 -7.40
N PRO A 131 -0.34 -23.62 -8.63
CA PRO A 131 -1.24 -23.42 -9.77
C PRO A 131 -2.67 -23.92 -9.54
N GLU A 132 -2.88 -24.90 -8.64
CA GLU A 132 -4.21 -25.42 -8.32
C GLU A 132 -5.06 -24.42 -7.52
N LEU A 133 -4.41 -23.57 -6.70
CA LEU A 133 -5.10 -22.48 -6.00
C LEU A 133 -5.56 -21.40 -6.98
N GLY A 134 -4.78 -21.21 -8.05
CA GLY A 134 -4.97 -20.12 -9.01
C GLY A 134 -4.72 -18.74 -8.39
N PHE A 135 -4.46 -17.75 -9.22
CA PHE A 135 -4.36 -16.36 -8.81
C PHE A 135 -5.63 -15.62 -9.23
N HIS A 136 -6.45 -15.19 -8.27
CA HIS A 136 -7.71 -14.47 -8.54
C HIS A 136 -8.69 -15.23 -9.45
N GLY A 137 -8.77 -16.56 -9.27
CA GLY A 137 -9.63 -17.42 -10.08
C GLY A 137 -9.09 -17.69 -11.49
N GLN A 138 -7.86 -17.28 -11.78
CA GLN A 138 -7.13 -17.66 -12.99
C GLN A 138 -6.00 -18.63 -12.67
N ALA A 139 -5.91 -19.72 -13.41
CA ALA A 139 -4.70 -20.55 -13.38
C ALA A 139 -3.59 -19.84 -14.17
N LEU A 140 -2.49 -19.49 -13.51
CA LEU A 140 -1.30 -18.92 -14.14
C LEU A 140 -0.20 -19.99 -14.18
N SER A 141 0.77 -19.82 -15.09
CA SER A 141 2.05 -20.51 -14.90
C SER A 141 2.80 -19.87 -13.72
N GLU A 142 3.70 -20.62 -13.09
CA GLU A 142 4.56 -20.08 -12.02
C GLU A 142 5.36 -18.86 -12.51
N GLU A 143 5.90 -18.93 -13.72
CA GLU A 143 6.61 -17.82 -14.36
C GLU A 143 5.69 -16.60 -14.55
N ASP A 144 4.46 -16.78 -15.05
CA ASP A 144 3.51 -15.68 -15.23
C ASP A 144 3.10 -15.06 -13.88
N PHE A 145 2.91 -15.89 -12.86
CA PHE A 145 2.60 -15.44 -11.51
C PHE A 145 3.74 -14.57 -10.95
N HIS A 146 4.98 -15.06 -10.98
CA HIS A 146 6.13 -14.29 -10.48
C HIS A 146 6.38 -13.02 -11.30
N GLN A 147 6.21 -13.07 -12.62
CA GLN A 147 6.32 -11.89 -13.49
C GLN A 147 5.19 -10.88 -13.26
N SER A 148 4.02 -11.30 -12.78
CA SER A 148 2.91 -10.39 -12.50
C SER A 148 3.17 -9.50 -11.29
N MET A 149 3.93 -9.97 -10.30
CA MET A 149 4.08 -9.29 -9.02
C MET A 149 5.23 -8.28 -9.01
N ARG A 150 4.98 -7.12 -8.42
CA ARG A 150 5.96 -6.07 -8.18
C ARG A 150 5.82 -5.52 -6.76
N PRO A 151 6.93 -5.26 -6.05
CA PRO A 151 6.84 -4.70 -4.71
C PRO A 151 6.24 -3.31 -4.76
N PHE A 152 5.47 -2.94 -3.73
CA PHE A 152 4.83 -1.63 -3.70
C PHE A 152 4.94 -0.94 -2.36
N ASP A 153 4.23 -1.42 -1.33
CA ASP A 153 4.26 -0.86 0.03
C ASP A 153 4.87 -1.89 1.01
N LEU A 154 6.13 -1.68 1.38
CA LEU A 154 6.92 -2.61 2.23
C LEU A 154 6.87 -2.19 3.71
N PHE A 155 5.66 -2.03 4.24
CA PHE A 155 5.45 -1.42 5.55
C PHE A 155 5.89 -2.29 6.75
N SER A 156 6.12 -3.59 6.59
CA SER A 156 6.61 -4.47 7.67
C SER A 156 7.39 -5.66 7.13
N GLU A 157 8.12 -6.36 8.00
CA GLU A 157 8.84 -7.60 7.64
C GLU A 157 7.92 -8.84 7.54
N TYR A 158 6.69 -8.72 8.03
CA TYR A 158 5.70 -9.81 8.06
C TYR A 158 4.67 -9.69 6.94
N ARG A 159 4.39 -8.45 6.52
CA ARG A 159 3.35 -8.10 5.56
C ARG A 159 3.82 -6.99 4.63
N ALA A 160 3.44 -7.11 3.37
CA ALA A 160 3.67 -6.09 2.37
C ALA A 160 2.45 -6.00 1.45
N CYS A 161 2.30 -4.87 0.78
CA CYS A 161 1.45 -4.82 -0.39
C CYS A 161 2.28 -4.82 -1.68
N ILE A 162 1.80 -5.58 -2.66
CA ILE A 162 2.39 -5.70 -3.99
C ILE A 162 1.42 -5.18 -5.04
N LEU A 163 1.95 -4.80 -6.20
CA LEU A 163 1.17 -4.64 -7.43
C LEU A 163 1.20 -5.96 -8.18
N ALA A 164 0.05 -6.55 -8.48
CA ALA A 164 -0.05 -7.66 -9.42
C ALA A 164 -0.61 -7.14 -10.74
N PHE A 165 0.16 -7.31 -11.81
CA PHE A 165 -0.17 -6.86 -13.16
C PHE A 165 -0.71 -8.00 -14.01
N THR A 166 -1.85 -7.79 -14.68
CA THR A 166 -2.32 -8.70 -15.73
C THR A 166 -1.57 -8.37 -17.03
N ARG A 167 -0.69 -9.28 -17.47
CA ARG A 167 0.10 -9.10 -18.71
C ARG A 167 0.84 -7.75 -18.75
N LYS A 168 1.45 -7.38 -17.61
CA LYS A 168 2.15 -6.10 -17.41
C LYS A 168 1.27 -4.85 -17.51
N LYS A 169 -0.04 -4.96 -17.30
CA LYS A 169 -0.99 -3.82 -17.34
C LYS A 169 -1.93 -3.86 -16.14
N ASP A 170 -2.67 -2.77 -15.96
CA ASP A 170 -3.82 -2.63 -15.06
C ASP A 170 -3.60 -3.25 -13.67
N PRO A 171 -2.55 -2.84 -12.92
CA PRO A 171 -2.21 -3.47 -11.67
C PRO A 171 -3.27 -3.29 -10.60
N ALA A 172 -3.50 -4.37 -9.85
CA ALA A 172 -4.22 -4.35 -8.58
C ALA A 172 -3.24 -4.47 -7.41
N VAL A 173 -3.61 -3.90 -6.27
CA VAL A 173 -2.85 -3.96 -5.02
C VAL A 173 -3.31 -5.17 -4.21
N PHE A 174 -2.36 -6.02 -3.81
CA PHE A 174 -2.59 -7.21 -2.99
C PHE A 174 -1.80 -7.15 -1.71
N LEU A 175 -2.37 -7.72 -0.64
CA LEU A 175 -1.66 -7.95 0.62
C LEU A 175 -1.02 -9.34 0.59
N LEU A 176 0.27 -9.38 0.89
CA LEU A 176 0.97 -10.59 1.27
C LEU A 176 1.10 -10.61 2.80
N ASP A 177 0.74 -11.71 3.44
CA ASP A 177 0.81 -11.94 4.88
C ASP A 177 1.71 -13.15 5.21
N ASP A 178 1.99 -13.37 6.49
CA ASP A 178 2.82 -14.46 7.00
C ASP A 178 4.19 -14.57 6.32
N HIS A 179 5.02 -13.54 6.51
CA HIS A 179 6.31 -13.40 5.84
C HIS A 179 6.20 -13.45 4.31
N TYR A 180 5.13 -12.83 3.80
CA TYR A 180 4.78 -12.75 2.39
C TYR A 180 4.37 -14.09 1.74
N GLY A 181 4.19 -15.15 2.54
CA GLY A 181 3.81 -16.48 2.05
C GLY A 181 2.33 -16.64 1.72
N ILE A 182 1.46 -15.89 2.39
CA ILE A 182 0.00 -15.95 2.18
C ILE A 182 -0.41 -14.83 1.22
N TRP A 183 -0.84 -15.22 0.03
CA TRP A 183 -1.28 -14.31 -1.03
C TRP A 183 -2.69 -14.63 -1.54
N ASP A 184 -3.11 -15.88 -1.45
CA ASP A 184 -4.34 -16.44 -1.99
C ASP A 184 -5.60 -16.01 -1.21
N GLU A 185 -5.43 -15.55 0.03
CA GLU A 185 -6.50 -14.98 0.84
C GLU A 185 -6.78 -13.50 0.53
N SER A 186 -5.89 -12.82 -0.20
CA SER A 186 -6.04 -11.40 -0.50
C SER A 186 -7.12 -11.15 -1.56
N LYS A 187 -8.01 -10.19 -1.31
CA LYS A 187 -9.11 -9.88 -2.26
C LYS A 187 -8.74 -8.90 -3.38
N GLY A 188 -7.63 -8.17 -3.23
CA GLY A 188 -7.19 -7.17 -4.20
C GLY A 188 -8.00 -5.88 -4.18
N THR A 189 -7.37 -4.78 -4.58
CA THR A 189 -8.04 -3.48 -4.76
C THR A 189 -7.33 -2.65 -5.82
N ASP A 190 -7.96 -1.59 -6.33
CA ASP A 190 -7.27 -0.64 -7.20
C ASP A 190 -6.35 0.29 -6.40
N VAL A 191 -5.39 0.92 -7.10
CA VAL A 191 -4.37 1.77 -6.48
C VAL A 191 -4.99 3.00 -5.79
N ARG A 192 -6.01 3.62 -6.37
CA ARG A 192 -6.64 4.81 -5.79
C ARG A 192 -7.32 4.47 -4.47
N SER A 193 -8.09 3.38 -4.47
CA SER A 193 -8.76 2.86 -3.28
C SER A 193 -7.76 2.52 -2.19
N TYR A 194 -6.65 1.86 -2.54
CA TYR A 194 -5.56 1.58 -1.61
C TYR A 194 -4.94 2.84 -1.01
N LEU A 195 -4.57 3.82 -1.84
CA LEU A 195 -3.94 5.06 -1.37
C LEU A 195 -4.88 5.86 -0.44
N ASN A 196 -6.16 5.90 -0.76
CA ASN A 196 -7.17 6.54 0.09
C ASN A 196 -7.33 5.81 1.42
N PHE A 197 -7.30 4.47 1.38
CA PHE A 197 -7.38 3.64 2.57
C PHE A 197 -6.20 3.88 3.53
N ILE A 198 -4.97 3.87 3.03
CA ILE A 198 -3.79 4.05 3.89
C ILE A 198 -3.71 5.46 4.47
N LEU A 199 -4.21 6.48 3.76
CA LEU A 199 -4.36 7.83 4.31
C LEU A 199 -5.40 7.86 5.44
N ALA A 200 -6.56 7.24 5.24
CA ALA A 200 -7.62 7.21 6.24
C ALA A 200 -7.22 6.46 7.52
N THR A 201 -6.43 5.40 7.36
CA THR A 201 -5.98 4.53 8.48
C THR A 201 -4.60 4.89 9.01
N LYS A 202 -3.98 5.95 8.47
CA LYS A 202 -2.62 6.38 8.80
C LYS A 202 -1.57 5.27 8.65
N GLY A 203 -1.77 4.36 7.71
CA GLY A 203 -0.85 3.27 7.44
C GLY A 203 -0.84 2.15 8.49
N GLN A 204 -1.93 1.93 9.24
CA GLN A 204 -2.02 0.79 10.16
C GLN A 204 -1.97 -0.57 9.43
N SER A 205 -1.15 -1.50 9.93
CA SER A 205 -0.91 -2.83 9.37
C SER A 205 -2.16 -3.72 9.47
N ASP A 206 -2.71 -3.89 10.67
CA ASP A 206 -3.89 -4.75 10.89
C ASP A 206 -5.16 -4.17 10.26
N ALA A 207 -5.22 -2.85 10.08
CA ALA A 207 -6.28 -2.25 9.29
C ALA A 207 -6.24 -2.75 7.84
N ARG A 208 -5.06 -2.80 7.19
CA ARG A 208 -4.91 -3.35 5.84
C ARG A 208 -5.34 -4.81 5.78
N LYS A 209 -4.92 -5.62 6.77
CA LYS A 209 -5.31 -7.04 6.85
C LYS A 209 -6.83 -7.20 6.94
N ARG A 210 -7.47 -6.56 7.91
CA ARG A 210 -8.95 -6.61 8.05
C ARG A 210 -9.65 -6.15 6.77
N TRP A 211 -9.14 -5.10 6.13
CA TRP A 211 -9.75 -4.55 4.92
C TRP A 211 -9.60 -5.47 3.70
N LEU A 212 -8.41 -6.04 3.48
CA LEU A 212 -8.10 -6.84 2.31
C LEU A 212 -8.47 -8.33 2.46
N TYR A 213 -8.67 -8.83 3.69
CA TYR A 213 -9.08 -10.22 3.97
C TYR A 213 -10.53 -10.35 4.47
N GLU A 214 -10.93 -9.60 5.49
CA GLU A 214 -12.20 -9.84 6.21
C GLU A 214 -13.38 -9.15 5.55
N TYR A 215 -13.25 -7.84 5.28
CA TYR A 215 -14.32 -7.09 4.66
C TYR A 215 -14.50 -7.56 3.21
N GLU A 216 -15.73 -7.61 2.72
CA GLU A 216 -16.01 -7.52 1.28
C GLU A 216 -15.39 -6.21 0.80
N GLY A 217 -14.10 -6.21 0.45
CA GLY A 217 -13.32 -5.04 0.06
C GLY A 217 -13.91 -4.43 -1.21
N TYR A 218 -15.01 -3.70 -1.03
CA TYR A 218 -15.92 -3.16 -2.04
C TYR A 218 -16.40 -4.16 -3.11
N GLN A 219 -17.59 -3.92 -3.65
CA GLN A 219 -18.16 -4.66 -4.80
C GLN A 219 -17.40 -4.43 -6.12
N GLN A 220 -16.09 -4.17 -6.06
CA GLN A 220 -15.18 -4.01 -7.18
C GLN A 220 -14.10 -5.06 -7.05
N ARG A 221 -14.46 -6.33 -7.31
CA ARG A 221 -13.43 -7.29 -7.71
C ARG A 221 -12.76 -6.68 -8.94
N VAL A 222 -11.49 -6.32 -8.83
CA VAL A 222 -10.69 -6.16 -10.04
C VAL A 222 -10.63 -7.56 -10.63
N SER A 223 -11.34 -7.78 -11.74
CA SER A 223 -11.19 -9.01 -12.49
C SER A 223 -9.77 -9.00 -13.04
N PHE A 224 -8.93 -9.88 -12.51
CA PHE A 224 -7.68 -10.24 -13.14
C PHE A 224 -7.94 -10.85 -14.51
#